data_AF-A0A3S4FJQ3-F1
#
_entry.id   AF-A0A3S4FJQ3-F1
#
_cell.length_a   1.000
_cell.length_b   1.000
_cell.length_c   1.000
_cell.angle_alpha   90.00
_cell.angle_beta   90.00
_cell.angle_gamma   90.00
#
_symmetry.space_group_name_H-M   'P 1'
#
loop_
_entity.id
_entity.type
_entity.pdbx_description
1 polymer ?
#
loop_
_entity_poly.entity_id
_entity_poly.type
_entity_poly.pdbx_seq_one_letter_code
_entity_poly.pdbx_strand_id
1 'polypeptide(L)'
;MMADTITRFKEGKPVLYYTWTPYWVSDVMKPGKDVVWLQVPFSSLPGEQQNIDTKLPNGANYGFPVNTMHIVANKAWAEKPGGGETVRHHEAAAGGYQRAERHDACR
;
A
#
# COMPACT_ATOMS: atom_id res chain seq x y z
N MET A 1 -3.98 -9.97 -13.73
CA MET A 1 -4.35 -8.65 -13.16
C MET A 1 -3.21 -7.65 -13.28
N MET A 2 -2.17 -7.66 -12.42
CA MET A 2 -1.10 -6.64 -12.52
C MET A 2 -0.23 -6.77 -13.77
N ALA A 3 0.02 -8.00 -14.25
CA ALA A 3 0.73 -8.23 -15.50
C ALA A 3 0.01 -7.60 -16.71
N ASP A 4 -1.33 -7.72 -16.77
CA ASP A 4 -2.14 -7.15 -17.86
C ASP A 4 -2.15 -5.62 -17.81
N THR A 5 -2.20 -5.05 -16.60
CA THR A 5 -2.06 -3.60 -16.39
C THR A 5 -0.71 -3.10 -16.91
N ILE A 6 0.39 -3.80 -16.61
CA ILE A 6 1.72 -3.44 -17.10
C ILE A 6 1.80 -3.57 -18.63
N THR A 7 1.19 -4.60 -19.22
CA THR A 7 1.16 -4.74 -20.68
C THR A 7 0.42 -3.57 -21.33
N ARG A 8 -0.76 -3.18 -20.82
CA ARG A 8 -1.50 -2.00 -21.31
C ARG A 8 -0.71 -0.70 -21.16
N PHE A 9 -0.01 -0.54 -20.04
CA PHE A 9 0.89 0.60 -19.82
C PHE A 9 2.01 0.63 -20.87
N LYS A 10 2.64 -0.51 -21.18
CA LYS A 10 3.67 -0.61 -22.24
C LYS A 10 3.14 -0.33 -23.64
N GLU A 11 1.85 -0.57 -23.88
CA GLU A 11 1.15 -0.19 -25.11
C GLU A 11 0.79 1.31 -25.16
N GLY A 12 1.19 2.10 -24.15
CA GLY A 12 0.87 3.52 -24.05
C GLY A 12 -0.60 3.80 -23.76
N LYS A 13 -1.35 2.82 -23.23
CA LYS A 13 -2.78 2.98 -22.90
C LYS A 13 -2.95 3.49 -21.47
N PRO A 14 -4.01 4.27 -21.19
CA PRO A 14 -4.31 4.69 -19.84
C PRO A 14 -4.57 3.49 -18.92
N VAL A 15 -4.06 3.55 -17.70
CA VAL A 15 -4.29 2.52 -16.67
C VAL A 15 -4.63 3.14 -15.33
N LEU A 16 -5.48 2.45 -14.58
CA LEU A 16 -5.84 2.74 -13.19
C LEU A 16 -5.75 1.45 -12.40
N TYR A 17 -5.01 1.47 -11.29
CA TYR A 17 -4.86 0.30 -10.42
C TYR A 17 -4.63 0.70 -8.97
N TYR A 18 -4.88 -0.24 -8.06
CA TYR A 18 -4.54 -0.12 -6.64
C TYR A 18 -3.25 -0.89 -6.35
N THR A 19 -2.39 -0.33 -5.52
CA THR A 19 -1.14 -0.97 -5.11
C THR A 19 -0.75 -0.58 -3.69
N TRP A 20 0.29 -1.23 -3.16
CA TRP A 20 0.88 -0.90 -1.88
C TRP A 20 2.42 -0.91 -1.94
N THR A 21 3.07 -0.20 -1.04
CA THR A 21 4.53 -0.24 -0.85
C THR A 21 4.83 -0.91 0.49
N PRO A 22 5.82 -1.81 0.60
CA PRO A 22 6.70 -2.32 -0.47
C PRO A 22 6.00 -3.37 -1.37
N TYR A 23 6.11 -3.18 -2.69
CA TYR A 23 5.71 -4.16 -3.71
C TYR A 23 6.48 -3.92 -5.01
N TRP A 24 6.74 -4.97 -5.79
CA TRP A 24 7.62 -4.93 -6.97
C TRP A 24 7.10 -4.05 -8.12
N VAL A 25 5.81 -3.76 -8.16
CA VAL A 25 5.20 -2.97 -9.23
C VAL A 25 5.77 -1.55 -9.30
N SER A 26 6.14 -0.98 -8.15
CA SER A 26 6.71 0.38 -8.08
C SER A 26 8.09 0.49 -8.72
N ASP A 27 8.80 -0.62 -8.97
CA ASP A 27 10.06 -0.62 -9.73
C ASP A 27 9.83 -0.54 -11.24
N VAL A 28 8.68 -1.04 -11.71
CA VAL A 28 8.30 -1.09 -13.14
C VAL A 28 7.56 0.19 -13.56
N MET A 29 6.64 0.67 -12.74
CA MET A 29 5.87 1.91 -12.97
C MET A 29 6.17 2.88 -11.84
N LYS A 30 7.08 3.83 -12.07
CA LYS A 30 7.61 4.70 -11.03
C LYS A 30 6.70 5.89 -10.76
N PRO A 31 6.25 6.10 -9.51
CA PRO A 31 5.53 7.31 -9.14
C PRO A 31 6.28 8.60 -9.48
N GLY A 32 5.56 9.60 -9.97
CA GLY A 32 6.12 10.91 -10.36
C GLY A 32 6.84 10.91 -11.71
N LYS A 33 7.04 9.73 -12.33
CA LYS A 33 7.57 9.60 -13.69
C LYS A 33 6.54 8.94 -14.61
N ASP A 34 6.11 7.74 -14.26
CA ASP A 34 5.26 6.90 -15.09
C ASP A 34 3.80 6.95 -14.63
N VAL A 35 3.58 7.09 -13.31
CA VAL A 35 2.25 7.13 -12.70
C VAL A 35 2.12 8.25 -11.66
N VAL A 36 0.89 8.69 -11.41
CA VAL A 36 0.55 9.66 -10.37
C VAL A 36 -0.39 9.04 -9.34
N TRP A 37 -0.28 9.50 -8.10
CA TRP A 37 -1.16 9.07 -7.02
C TRP A 37 -2.49 9.81 -7.08
N LEU A 38 -3.57 9.08 -6.88
CA LEU A 38 -4.90 9.66 -6.82
C LEU A 38 -5.30 9.98 -5.40
N GLN A 39 -5.75 11.21 -5.21
CA GLN A 39 -6.39 11.64 -3.96
C GLN A 39 -7.88 11.29 -3.97
N VAL A 40 -8.44 11.08 -2.78
CA VAL A 40 -9.86 10.89 -2.56
C VAL A 40 -10.47 12.15 -1.93
N PRO A 41 -11.77 12.42 -2.17
CA PRO A 41 -12.41 13.62 -1.64
C PRO A 41 -12.65 13.58 -0.12
N PHE A 42 -12.77 12.38 0.47
CA PHE A 42 -12.97 12.18 1.91
C PHE A 42 -12.52 10.78 2.34
N SER A 43 -12.25 10.63 3.64
CA SER A 43 -11.83 9.38 4.28
C SER A 43 -13.02 8.41 4.41
N SER A 44 -12.88 7.17 3.94
CA SER A 44 -13.96 6.18 3.96
C SER A 44 -13.40 4.76 4.09
N LEU A 45 -13.04 4.38 5.32
CA LEU A 45 -12.52 3.07 5.65
C LEU A 45 -13.62 2.18 6.27
N PRO A 46 -13.55 0.85 6.13
CA PRO A 46 -14.53 -0.05 6.70
C PRO A 46 -14.27 -0.39 8.18
N GLY A 47 -15.31 -0.83 8.88
CA GLY A 47 -15.21 -1.46 10.21
C GLY A 47 -14.62 -0.56 11.29
N GLU A 48 -13.74 -1.11 12.12
CA GLU A 48 -13.08 -0.40 13.23
C GLU A 48 -12.29 0.84 12.78
N GLN A 49 -11.93 0.93 11.48
CA GLN A 49 -11.21 2.05 10.91
C GLN A 49 -12.12 3.16 10.37
N GLN A 50 -13.45 3.02 10.44
CA GLN A 50 -14.41 3.95 9.82
C GLN A 50 -14.30 5.41 10.27
N ASN A 51 -13.78 5.63 11.48
CA ASN A 51 -13.62 6.97 12.07
C ASN A 51 -12.21 7.55 11.89
N ILE A 52 -11.32 6.86 11.16
CA ILE A 52 -9.96 7.33 10.92
C ILE A 52 -9.98 8.37 9.80
N ASP A 53 -9.39 9.55 10.07
CA ASP A 53 -9.10 10.52 9.03
C ASP A 53 -7.75 10.19 8.37
N THR A 54 -7.77 9.94 7.05
CA THR A 54 -6.59 9.62 6.25
C THR A 54 -5.93 10.85 5.63
N LYS A 55 -6.40 12.05 5.98
CA LYS A 55 -5.81 13.32 5.54
C LYS A 55 -4.43 13.53 6.18
N LEU A 56 -3.45 13.81 5.32
CA LEU A 56 -2.10 14.16 5.74
C LEU A 56 -2.03 15.61 6.26
N PRO A 57 -1.00 15.98 7.03
CA PRO A 57 -0.85 17.35 7.54
C PRO A 57 -0.80 18.44 6.45
N ASN A 58 -0.34 18.10 5.25
CA ASN A 58 -0.33 18.99 4.09
C ASN A 58 -1.70 19.13 3.39
N GLY A 59 -2.73 18.48 3.91
CA GLY A 59 -4.08 18.52 3.40
C GLY A 59 -4.41 17.49 2.32
N ALA A 60 -3.43 16.75 1.81
CA ALA A 60 -3.66 15.71 0.83
C ALA A 60 -4.34 14.49 1.47
N ASN A 61 -5.20 13.80 0.73
CA ASN A 61 -5.84 12.57 1.21
C ASN A 61 -5.75 11.47 0.16
N TYR A 62 -5.04 10.38 0.47
CA TYR A 62 -4.87 9.23 -0.43
C TYR A 62 -5.76 8.04 -0.09
N GLY A 63 -6.68 8.21 0.87
CA GLY A 63 -7.72 7.23 1.23
C GLY A 63 -7.27 6.12 2.17
N PHE A 64 -5.98 6.04 2.50
CA PHE A 64 -5.43 5.08 3.45
C PHE A 64 -4.41 5.77 4.37
N PRO A 65 -4.35 5.37 5.65
CA PRO A 65 -3.28 5.82 6.54
C PRO A 65 -1.96 5.17 6.12
N VAL A 66 -0.86 5.63 6.73
CA VAL A 66 0.39 4.86 6.71
C VAL A 66 0.11 3.53 7.42
N ASN A 67 0.28 2.43 6.72
CA ASN A 67 0.03 1.09 7.23
C ASN A 67 1.28 0.54 7.90
N THR A 68 1.09 -0.19 8.98
CA THR A 68 2.15 -0.95 9.65
C THR A 68 1.91 -2.43 9.44
N MET A 69 2.98 -3.15 9.08
CA MET A 69 2.95 -4.62 9.08
C MET A 69 3.37 -5.11 10.46
N HIS A 70 2.69 -6.15 10.95
CA HIS A 70 2.98 -6.75 12.24
C HIS A 70 3.22 -8.25 12.06
N ILE A 71 4.20 -8.77 12.80
CA ILE A 71 4.39 -10.22 12.90
C ILE A 71 3.40 -10.72 13.93
N VAL A 72 2.56 -11.66 13.52
CA VAL A 72 1.56 -12.29 14.39
C VAL A 72 1.86 -13.78 14.45
N ALA A 73 1.85 -14.33 15.66
CA ALA A 73 2.06 -15.75 15.92
C ALA A 73 0.93 -16.31 16.79
N ASN A 74 0.69 -17.62 16.69
CA ASN A 74 -0.25 -18.30 17.57
C ASN A 74 0.19 -18.15 19.03
N LYS A 75 -0.73 -17.73 19.91
CA LYS A 75 -0.45 -17.43 21.33
C LYS A 75 0.19 -18.62 22.06
N ALA A 76 -0.43 -19.79 21.96
CA ALA A 76 0.04 -21.00 22.64
C ALA A 76 1.42 -21.47 22.13
N TRP A 77 1.77 -21.14 20.89
CA TRP A 77 3.11 -21.39 20.35
C TRP A 77 4.13 -20.35 20.83
N ALA A 78 3.77 -19.06 20.81
CA ALA A 78 4.65 -17.97 21.20
C ALA A 78 5.03 -17.98 22.69
N GLU A 79 4.17 -18.55 23.55
CA GLU A 79 4.42 -18.72 24.98
C GLU A 79 5.36 -19.91 25.29
N LYS A 80 5.66 -20.78 24.33
CA LYS A 80 6.64 -21.86 24.51
C LYS A 80 8.08 -21.33 24.48
N PRO A 81 9.02 -21.94 25.22
CA PRO A 81 10.43 -21.59 25.15
C PRO A 81 10.95 -21.58 23.70
N GLY A 82 11.59 -20.48 23.28
CA GLY A 82 12.13 -20.27 21.93
C GLY A 82 11.13 -19.73 20.89
N GLY A 83 9.82 -19.91 21.06
CA GLY A 83 8.80 -19.45 20.09
C GLY A 83 8.66 -17.93 20.06
N GLY A 84 8.39 -17.32 21.21
CA GLY A 84 8.22 -15.86 21.32
C GLY A 84 9.50 -15.06 21.10
N GLU A 85 10.67 -15.64 21.42
CA GLU A 85 11.97 -15.00 21.21
C GLU A 85 12.28 -14.86 19.71
N THR A 86 12.03 -15.92 18.92
CA THR A 86 12.23 -15.91 17.46
C THR A 86 11.46 -14.78 16.76
N VAL A 87 10.21 -14.53 17.18
CA VAL A 87 9.36 -13.49 16.59
C VAL A 87 9.82 -12.08 16.98
N ARG A 88 10.29 -11.89 18.22
CA ARG A 88 10.73 -10.56 18.72
C ARG A 88 11.99 -10.04 18.05
N HIS A 89 12.82 -10.91 17.50
CA HIS A 89 14.04 -10.53 16.78
C HIS A 89 13.79 -10.10 15.33
N HIS A 90 12.57 -10.22 14.82
CA HIS A 90 12.22 -9.74 13.49
C HIS A 90 11.47 -8.41 13.61
N GLU A 91 12.08 -7.35 13.07
CA GLU A 91 11.38 -6.09 12.88
C GLU A 91 10.56 -6.19 11.58
N ALA A 92 9.25 -6.01 11.67
CA ALA A 92 8.43 -5.72 10.49
C ALA A 92 8.69 -4.28 10.05
N ALA A 93 9.89 -4.04 9.53
CA ALA A 93 10.33 -2.74 9.05
C ALA A 93 9.70 -2.47 7.68
N ALA A 94 8.45 -2.02 7.65
CA ALA A 94 7.97 -1.18 6.57
C ALA A 94 6.64 -0.52 6.95
N GLY A 95 6.71 0.77 7.23
CA GLY A 95 5.58 1.67 7.01
C GLY A 95 5.25 1.62 5.52
N GLY A 96 4.06 1.13 5.20
CA GLY A 96 3.60 0.97 3.83
C GLY A 96 2.52 1.97 3.47
N TYR A 97 2.39 2.27 2.18
CA TYR A 97 1.31 3.09 1.65
C TYR A 97 0.44 2.23 0.77
N GLN A 98 -0.86 2.19 1.03
CA GLN A 98 -1.84 1.67 0.08
C GLN A 98 -2.49 2.86 -0.64
N ARG A 99 -2.72 2.77 -1.96
CA ARG A 99 -3.27 3.88 -2.76
C ARG A 99 -3.69 3.45 -4.17
N ALA A 100 -4.45 4.31 -4.83
CA ALA A 100 -4.70 4.23 -6.27
C ALA A 100 -3.64 5.02 -7.06
N GLU A 101 -3.20 4.44 -8.18
CA GLU A 101 -2.27 5.07 -9.11
C GLU A 101 -2.86 5.06 -10.52
N ARG A 102 -2.61 6.14 -11.28
CA ARG A 102 -2.99 6.22 -12.69
C ARG A 102 -1.83 6.60 -13.59
N HIS A 103 -1.85 6.07 -14.80
CA HIS A 103 -1.11 6.59 -15.94
C HIS A 103 -2.11 7.13 -16.95
N ASP A 104 -1.92 8.38 -17.37
CA ASP A 104 -2.66 8.95 -18.49
C ASP A 104 -1.80 8.79 -19.74
N ALA A 105 -2.35 8.20 -20.80
CA ALA A 105 -1.70 8.23 -22.10
C ALA A 105 -1.59 9.70 -22.55
N CYS A 106 -0.40 10.16 -22.94
CA CYS A 106 -0.25 11.45 -23.59
C CYS A 106 -1.21 11.53 -24.79
N ARG A 107 -1.92 12.66 -24.91
CA ARG A 107 -2.63 13.04 -26.13
C ARG A 107 -1.67 13.11 -27.31
#